data_AF-A0A965CYZ4-F1
#
_entry.id   AF-A0A965CYZ4-F1
#
_cell.length_a   1.000
_cell.length_b   1.000
_cell.length_c   1.000
_cell.angle_alpha   90.00
_cell.angle_beta   90.00
_cell.angle_gamma   90.00
#
_symmetry.space_group_name_H-M   'P 1'
#
loop_
_entity.id
_entity.type
_entity.pdbx_description
1 polymer ?
#
loop_
_entity_poly.entity_id
_entity_poly.type
_entity_poly.pdbx_seq_one_letter_code
_entity_poly.pdbx_strand_id
1 'polypeptide(L)'
;LTTRLGAGLIYQVHGLNDAEKAAALRGHADARGFRLSQEVADYLLRHAERDMPSLLALLDALDRYSLANRRAITVPLLRELLNA
;
A
#
# COMPACT_ATOMS: atom_id res chain seq x y z
N LEU A 1 -15.05 12.77 33.78
CA LEU A 1 -14.71 11.35 33.52
C LEU A 1 -13.51 11.30 32.56
N THR A 2 -12.34 11.78 32.98
CA THR A 2 -11.15 11.92 32.08
C THR A 2 -9.84 11.73 32.84
N THR A 3 -9.80 10.83 33.82
CA THR A 3 -8.71 10.82 34.82
C THR A 3 -7.63 9.77 34.58
N ARG A 4 -7.88 8.72 33.79
CA ARG A 4 -6.87 7.69 33.48
C ARG A 4 -6.28 7.76 32.07
N LEU A 5 -7.08 8.11 31.07
CA LEU A 5 -6.58 8.22 29.68
C LEU A 5 -5.70 9.47 29.48
N GLY A 6 -5.91 10.54 30.25
CA GLY A 6 -5.09 11.76 30.21
C GLY A 6 -3.83 11.75 31.07
N ALA A 7 -3.65 10.75 31.92
CA ALA A 7 -2.54 10.67 32.87
C ALA A 7 -1.27 10.02 32.28
N GLY A 8 -1.36 9.48 31.05
CA GLY A 8 -0.24 8.86 30.34
C GLY A 8 0.25 9.70 29.16
N LEU A 9 1.31 9.23 28.49
CA LEU A 9 1.77 9.83 27.23
C LEU A 9 0.72 9.58 26.13
N ILE A 10 0.14 10.65 25.60
CA ILE A 10 -0.78 10.61 24.47
C ILE A 10 0.01 11.01 23.22
N TYR A 11 0.06 10.11 22.25
CA TYR A 11 0.63 10.39 20.93
C TYR A 11 -0.49 10.42 19.89
N GLN A 12 -0.45 11.44 19.03
CA GLN A 12 -1.31 11.51 17.87
C GLN A 12 -0.63 10.78 16.70
N VAL A 13 -1.36 9.86 16.07
CA VAL A 13 -0.90 9.24 14.83
C VAL A 13 -1.13 10.22 13.69
N HIS A 14 -0.05 10.63 13.03
CA HIS A 14 -0.11 11.45 11.83
C HIS A 14 -0.25 10.57 10.60
N GLY A 15 -1.06 11.01 9.64
CA GLY A 15 -1.17 10.34 8.34
C GLY A 15 0.15 10.46 7.57
N LEU A 16 0.45 9.42 6.80
CA LEU A 16 1.62 9.38 5.93
C LEU A 16 1.46 10.38 4.77
N ASN A 17 2.53 11.06 4.39
CA ASN A 17 2.61 11.78 3.12
C ASN A 17 2.83 10.80 1.96
N ASP A 18 2.74 11.26 0.70
CA ASP A 18 2.83 10.37 -0.47
C ASP A 18 4.18 9.62 -0.56
N ALA A 19 5.30 10.24 -0.17
CA ALA A 19 6.61 9.60 -0.17
C ALA A 19 6.71 8.51 0.91
N GLU A 20 6.14 8.75 2.09
CA GLU A 20 6.07 7.79 3.18
C GLU A 20 5.13 6.62 2.82
N LYS A 21 4.01 6.89 2.14
CA LYS A 21 3.13 5.83 1.61
C LYS A 21 3.85 4.96 0.60
N ALA A 22 4.61 5.55 -0.33
CA ALA A 22 5.41 4.80 -1.29
C ALA A 22 6.46 3.91 -0.60
N ALA A 23 7.11 4.42 0.45
CA ALA A 23 8.03 3.64 1.27
C ALA A 23 7.33 2.50 2.01
N ALA A 24 6.16 2.76 2.63
CA ALA A 24 5.36 1.75 3.30
C ALA A 24 4.90 0.64 2.34
N LEU A 25 4.46 0.99 1.13
CA LEU A 25 4.06 0.03 0.10
C LEU A 25 5.20 -0.87 -0.36
N ARG A 26 6.39 -0.30 -0.55
CA ARG A 26 7.59 -1.09 -0.89
C ARG A 26 7.97 -2.03 0.26
N GLY A 27 7.96 -1.55 1.49
CA GLY A 27 8.22 -2.39 2.67
C GLY A 27 7.21 -3.54 2.81
N HIS A 28 5.93 -3.29 2.53
CA HIS A 28 4.90 -4.33 2.54
C HIS A 28 5.12 -5.36 1.42
N ALA A 29 5.47 -4.92 0.22
CA ALA A 29 5.83 -5.80 -0.88
C ALA A 29 7.02 -6.70 -0.53
N ASP A 30 8.09 -6.11 0.02
CA ASP A 30 9.29 -6.84 0.44
C ASP A 30 8.94 -7.89 1.52
N ALA A 31 8.07 -7.55 2.48
CA ALA A 31 7.60 -8.48 3.50
C ALA A 31 6.77 -9.65 2.92
N ARG A 32 6.12 -9.45 1.77
CA ARG A 32 5.41 -10.51 1.02
C ARG A 32 6.31 -11.27 0.05
N GLY A 33 7.58 -10.88 -0.07
CA GLY A 33 8.57 -11.59 -0.88
C GLY A 33 8.61 -11.17 -2.35
N PHE A 34 8.04 -10.01 -2.71
CA PHE A 34 8.18 -9.45 -4.05
C PHE A 34 8.66 -8.00 -4.01
N ARG A 35 9.37 -7.56 -5.04
CA ARG A 35 9.81 -6.16 -5.14
C ARG A 35 8.77 -5.33 -5.87
N LEU A 36 8.35 -4.24 -5.24
CA LEU A 36 7.54 -3.21 -5.89
C LEU A 36 8.47 -2.16 -6.52
N SER A 37 8.43 -2.03 -7.84
CA SER A 37 9.19 -0.97 -8.51
C SER A 37 8.60 0.41 -8.17
N GLN A 38 9.44 1.45 -8.21
CA GLN A 38 9.01 2.81 -7.93
C GLN A 38 7.90 3.27 -8.90
N GLU A 39 8.00 2.90 -10.17
CA GLU A 39 7.00 3.23 -11.17
C GLU A 39 5.61 2.65 -10.84
N VAL A 40 5.55 1.40 -10.34
CA VAL A 40 4.29 0.76 -9.94
C VAL A 40 3.73 1.43 -8.68
N ALA A 41 4.57 1.76 -7.69
CA ALA A 41 4.13 2.47 -6.49
C ALA A 41 3.57 3.86 -6.83
N ASP A 42 4.26 4.61 -7.68
CA ASP A 42 3.83 5.94 -8.11
C ASP A 42 2.55 5.89 -8.94
N TYR A 43 2.37 4.84 -9.75
CA TYR A 43 1.13 4.62 -10.50
C TYR A 43 -0.04 4.34 -9.58
N LEU A 44 0.17 3.47 -8.60
CA LEU A 44 -0.82 3.06 -7.61
C LEU A 44 -1.28 4.27 -6.77
N LEU A 45 -0.36 5.13 -6.31
CA LEU A 45 -0.70 6.37 -5.59
C LEU A 45 -1.40 7.45 -6.44
N ARG A 46 -1.29 7.36 -7.76
CA ARG A 46 -1.94 8.28 -8.71
C ARG A 46 -3.32 7.80 -9.16
N HIS A 47 -3.61 6.50 -9.11
CA HIS A 47 -4.80 5.93 -9.75
C HIS A 47 -5.70 5.13 -8.82
N ALA A 48 -5.26 4.86 -7.58
CA ALA A 48 -6.08 4.27 -6.53
C ALA A 48 -6.43 5.31 -5.44
N GLU A 49 -7.34 4.93 -4.54
CA GLU A 49 -7.64 5.72 -3.35
C GLU A 49 -6.40 5.91 -2.48
N ARG A 50 -6.22 7.12 -1.94
CA ARG A 50 -4.98 7.51 -1.22
C ARG A 50 -4.96 7.11 0.25
N ASP A 51 -5.87 6.25 0.69
CA ASP A 51 -5.87 5.69 2.03
C ASP A 51 -5.04 4.40 2.10
N MET A 52 -4.32 4.21 3.20
CA MET A 52 -3.39 3.10 3.33
C MET A 52 -4.07 1.71 3.28
N PRO A 53 -5.25 1.51 3.91
CA PRO A 53 -5.99 0.24 3.80
C PRO A 53 -6.30 -0.17 2.36
N SER A 54 -6.86 0.73 1.55
CA SER A 54 -7.19 0.45 0.14
C SER A 54 -5.96 0.14 -0.69
N LEU A 55 -4.88 0.92 -0.51
CA LEU A 55 -3.62 0.72 -1.22
C LEU A 55 -3.01 -0.66 -0.90
N LEU A 56 -3.05 -1.10 0.37
CA LEU A 56 -2.56 -2.42 0.78
C LEU A 56 -3.45 -3.55 0.25
N ALA A 57 -4.77 -3.39 0.30
CA ALA A 57 -5.71 -4.38 -0.25
C ALA A 57 -5.53 -4.59 -1.76
N LEU A 58 -5.29 -3.50 -2.50
CA LEU A 58 -4.99 -3.55 -3.92
C LEU A 58 -3.66 -4.27 -4.19
N LEU A 59 -2.63 -3.98 -3.39
CA LEU A 59 -1.32 -4.63 -3.50
C LEU A 59 -1.42 -6.14 -3.23
N ASP A 60 -2.24 -6.54 -2.26
CA ASP A 60 -2.54 -7.95 -1.96
C ASP A 60 -3.35 -8.65 -3.07
N ALA A 61 -4.22 -7.91 -3.76
CA ALA A 61 -4.92 -8.42 -4.94
C ALA A 61 -3.95 -8.59 -6.12
N LEU A 62 -3.05 -7.63 -6.32
CA LEU A 62 -2.03 -7.66 -7.37
C LEU A 62 -1.08 -8.84 -7.20
N ASP A 63 -0.62 -9.10 -5.98
CA ASP A 63 0.24 -10.24 -5.63
C ASP A 63 -0.44 -11.58 -5.98
N ARG A 64 -1.69 -11.77 -5.53
CA ARG A 64 -2.47 -12.97 -5.85
C ARG A 64 -2.69 -13.14 -7.35
N TYR A 65 -2.99 -12.05 -8.06
CA TYR A 65 -3.21 -12.09 -9.51
C TYR A 65 -1.92 -12.39 -10.29
N SER A 66 -0.80 -11.81 -9.86
CA SER A 66 0.55 -12.08 -10.37
C SER A 66 0.90 -13.56 -10.23
N LEU A 67 0.68 -14.15 -9.04
CA LEU A 67 0.93 -15.57 -8.77
C LEU A 67 0.02 -16.49 -9.58
N ALA A 68 -1.28 -16.18 -9.66
CA ALA A 68 -2.26 -16.97 -10.43
C ALA A 68 -1.91 -17.03 -11.92
N ASN A 69 -1.43 -15.92 -12.49
CA ASN A 69 -1.09 -15.81 -13.90
C ASN A 69 0.40 -16.08 -14.19
N ARG A 70 1.22 -16.32 -13.16
CA ARG A 70 2.70 -16.44 -13.27
C ARG A 70 3.33 -15.26 -14.03
N ARG A 71 2.82 -14.04 -13.82
CA ARG A 71 3.31 -12.81 -14.46
C ARG A 71 4.04 -11.96 -13.44
N ALA A 72 5.04 -11.21 -13.89
CA ALA A 72 5.73 -10.25 -13.01
C ALA A 72 4.82 -9.06 -12.67
N ILE A 73 4.97 -8.53 -11.45
CA ILE A 73 4.27 -7.33 -11.00
C ILE A 73 4.79 -6.12 -11.76
N THR A 74 3.93 -5.53 -12.59
CA THR A 74 4.26 -4.44 -13.52
C THR A 74 3.08 -3.48 -13.66
N VAL A 75 3.32 -2.27 -14.18
CA VAL A 75 2.27 -1.26 -14.40
C VAL A 75 1.14 -1.79 -15.31
N PRO A 76 1.40 -2.51 -16.42
CA PRO A 76 0.34 -3.09 -17.24
C PRO A 76 -0.54 -4.09 -16.47
N LEU A 77 0.04 -4.93 -15.60
CA LEU A 77 -0.72 -5.87 -14.77
C LEU A 77 -1.62 -5.13 -13.78
N LEU A 78 -1.11 -4.05 -13.17
CA LEU A 78 -1.88 -3.20 -12.27
C LEU A 78 -3.04 -2.51 -13.01
N ARG A 79 -2.82 -2.09 -14.26
CA ARG A 79 -3.88 -1.53 -15.13
C ARG A 79 -4.96 -2.54 -15.47
N GLU A 80 -4.59 -3.79 -15.73
CA GLU A 80 -5.57 -4.86 -15.94
C GLU A 80 -6.46 -5.02 -14.69
N LEU A 81 -5.87 -5.03 -13.49
CA LEU A 81 -6.60 -5.20 -12.23
C LEU A 81 -7.48 -4.00 -11.85
N LEU A 82 -7.07 -2.78 -12.19
CA LEU A 82 -7.87 -1.57 -11.95
C LEU A 82 -9.04 -1.38 -12.93
N ASN A 83 -8.97 -2.02 -14.10
CA ASN A 83 -10.01 -1.94 -15.14
C ASN A 83 -10.89 -3.21 -15.19
N ALA A 84 -10.64 -4.19 -14.32
CA ALA A 84 -11.42 -5.43 -14.20
C ALA A 84 -12.60 -5.23 -13.25
#